data_AF-A0A392TXR9-F1
#
_entry.id   AF-A0A392TXR9-F1
#
_cell.length_a   1.000
_cell.length_b   1.000
_cell.length_c   1.000
_cell.angle_alpha   90.00
_cell.angle_beta   90.00
_cell.angle_gamma   90.00
#
_symmetry.space_group_name_H-M   'P 1'
#
loop_
_entity.id
_entity.type
_entity.pdbx_description
1 polymer ?
#
loop_
_entity_poly.entity_id
_entity_poly.type
_entity_poly.pdbx_seq_one_letter_code
_entity_poly.pdbx_strand_id
1 'polypeptide(L)'
;EEAGPSRRGPDKRKERQSPKQPKPPPSKFTGYTPLNAPRERILAEVSSANFKKACIRYPKQLPIKANIDRGKYCRYHRGYGH
;
A
#
# COMPACT_ATOMS: atom_id res chain seq x y z
N GLU A 1 -42.94 47.60 6.60
CA GLU A 1 -42.26 48.75 5.97
C GLU A 1 -41.04 48.21 5.24
N GLU A 2 -40.95 48.54 3.96
CA GLU A 2 -39.95 48.11 2.97
C GLU A 2 -38.53 48.60 3.30
N ALA A 3 -37.51 47.75 3.08
CA ALA A 3 -36.17 48.20 2.69
C ALA A 3 -35.36 47.07 2.05
N GLY A 4 -34.99 47.27 0.78
CA GLY A 4 -34.40 46.32 -0.15
C GLY A 4 -32.93 45.90 0.05
N PRO A 5 -32.31 45.34 -1.01
CA PRO A 5 -31.24 44.35 -0.92
C PRO A 5 -29.84 44.97 -0.89
N SER A 6 -28.90 44.38 -0.14
CA SER A 6 -27.49 44.81 -0.15
C SER A 6 -26.53 43.69 -0.51
N ARG A 7 -26.02 43.81 -1.74
CA ARG A 7 -24.97 43.03 -2.40
C ARG A 7 -23.69 42.95 -1.56
N ARG A 8 -23.20 41.74 -1.26
CA ARG A 8 -21.76 41.48 -1.01
C ARG A 8 -21.38 40.18 -1.72
N GLY A 9 -20.39 40.29 -2.60
CA GLY A 9 -20.11 39.36 -3.70
C GLY A 9 -19.60 37.97 -3.29
N PRO A 10 -19.40 37.08 -4.28
CA PRO A 10 -18.91 35.73 -4.03
C PRO A 10 -17.48 35.80 -3.52
N ASP A 11 -17.28 35.33 -2.29
CA ASP A 11 -15.97 35.01 -1.72
C ASP A 11 -15.30 33.99 -2.67
N LYS A 12 -14.34 34.46 -3.48
CA LYS A 12 -13.55 33.60 -4.34
C LYS A 12 -12.67 32.74 -3.45
N ARG A 13 -13.24 31.62 -2.99
CA ARG A 13 -12.53 30.50 -2.39
C ARG A 13 -11.50 30.03 -3.41
N LYS A 14 -10.30 30.58 -3.31
CA LYS A 14 -9.11 30.19 -4.05
C LYS A 14 -8.89 28.73 -3.73
N GLU A 15 -9.39 27.87 -4.61
CA GLU A 15 -9.08 26.45 -4.65
C GLU A 15 -7.56 26.37 -4.57
N ARG A 16 -7.06 26.00 -3.39
CA ARG A 16 -5.67 25.63 -3.20
C ARG A 16 -5.51 24.42 -4.11
N GLN A 17 -5.13 24.65 -5.35
CA GLN A 17 -4.64 23.63 -6.23
C GLN A 17 -3.43 23.06 -5.52
N SER A 18 -3.65 21.92 -4.87
CA SER A 18 -2.59 21.10 -4.31
C SER A 18 -1.53 20.95 -5.40
N PRO A 19 -0.24 21.16 -5.11
CA PRO A 19 0.81 20.99 -6.11
C PRO A 19 0.66 19.59 -6.69
N LYS A 20 0.37 19.51 -8.00
CA LYS A 20 0.29 18.24 -8.73
C LYS A 20 1.65 17.58 -8.55
N GLN A 21 1.68 16.51 -7.77
CA GLN A 21 2.88 15.69 -7.61
C GLN A 21 3.36 15.30 -9.02
N PRO A 22 4.64 15.50 -9.35
CA PRO A 22 5.16 15.07 -10.63
C PRO A 22 4.93 13.56 -10.76
N LYS A 23 4.31 13.14 -11.87
CA LYS A 23 4.12 11.72 -12.12
C LYS A 23 5.50 11.05 -12.16
N PRO A 24 5.67 9.88 -11.51
CA PRO A 24 6.93 9.15 -11.61
C PRO A 24 7.22 8.85 -13.09
N PRO A 25 8.50 8.78 -13.47
CA PRO A 25 8.88 8.40 -14.82
C PRO A 25 8.23 7.06 -15.19
N PRO A 26 7.72 6.91 -16.43
CA PRO A 26 7.07 5.68 -16.83
C PRO A 26 8.03 4.51 -16.65
N SER A 27 7.54 3.43 -16.04
CA SER A 27 8.32 2.23 -15.82
C SER A 27 8.85 1.72 -17.17
N LYS A 28 10.15 1.41 -17.23
CA LYS A 28 10.77 0.74 -18.39
C LYS A 28 10.26 -0.71 -18.56
N PHE A 29 9.60 -1.24 -17.53
CA PHE A 29 9.04 -2.57 -17.53
C PHE A 29 7.62 -2.53 -18.10
N THR A 30 7.50 -2.81 -19.40
CA THR A 30 6.24 -2.71 -20.16
C THR A 30 5.53 -4.06 -20.33
N GLY A 31 6.12 -5.17 -19.88
CA GLY A 31 5.62 -6.51 -20.15
C GLY A 31 5.54 -7.36 -18.90
N TYR A 32 4.40 -7.35 -18.22
CA TYR A 32 4.05 -8.46 -17.33
C TYR A 32 3.47 -9.58 -18.18
N THR A 33 3.94 -10.81 -17.97
CA THR A 33 3.23 -11.98 -18.47
C THR A 33 1.84 -12.00 -17.81
N PRO A 34 0.73 -12.04 -18.59
CA PRO A 34 -0.60 -12.12 -18.01
C PRO A 34 -0.73 -13.43 -17.22
N LEU A 35 -1.55 -13.41 -16.18
CA LEU A 35 -1.82 -14.59 -15.38
C LEU A 35 -2.67 -15.59 -16.18
N ASN A 36 -2.36 -16.88 -16.05
CA ASN A 36 -3.14 -17.96 -16.69
C ASN A 36 -4.55 -18.11 -16.11
N ALA A 37 -4.82 -17.52 -14.94
CA ALA A 37 -6.09 -17.56 -14.23
C ALA A 37 -6.33 -16.23 -13.50
N PRO A 38 -7.60 -15.87 -13.19
CA PRO A 38 -7.89 -14.70 -12.38
C PRO A 38 -7.23 -14.82 -11.00
N ARG A 39 -6.85 -13.66 -10.45
CA ARG A 39 -6.10 -13.55 -9.19
C ARG A 39 -6.79 -14.27 -8.04
N GLU A 40 -8.12 -14.16 -7.98
CA GLU A 40 -8.95 -14.76 -6.93
C GLU A 40 -8.84 -16.29 -6.93
N ARG A 41 -8.82 -16.91 -8.12
CA ARG A 41 -8.66 -18.37 -8.26
C ARG A 41 -7.29 -18.83 -7.79
N ILE A 42 -6.23 -18.12 -8.20
CA ILE A 42 -4.85 -18.45 -7.79
C ILE A 42 -4.73 -18.37 -6.26
N LEU A 43 -5.26 -17.31 -5.64
CA LEU A 43 -5.21 -17.14 -4.18
C LEU A 43 -6.00 -18.22 -3.43
N ALA A 44 -7.19 -18.59 -3.92
CA ALA A 44 -7.98 -19.67 -3.33
C ALA A 44 -7.26 -21.02 -3.42
N GLU A 45 -6.68 -21.33 -4.58
CA GLU A 45 -5.91 -22.55 -4.80
C GLU A 45 -4.70 -22.62 -3.85
N VAL A 46 -3.87 -21.57 -3.82
CA VAL A 46 -2.71 -21.45 -2.93
C VAL A 46 -3.11 -21.60 -1.45
N SER A 47 -4.25 -21.03 -1.05
CA SER A 47 -4.73 -21.11 0.34
C SER A 47 -5.17 -22.52 0.74
N SER A 48 -5.72 -23.28 -0.21
CA SER A 48 -6.17 -24.67 0.00
C SER A 48 -5.09 -25.73 -0.28
N ALA A 49 -3.99 -25.33 -0.94
CA ALA A 49 -2.96 -26.24 -1.39
C ALA A 49 -2.14 -26.82 -0.23
N ASN A 50 -1.91 -28.14 -0.27
CA ASN A 50 -0.99 -28.78 0.65
C ASN A 50 0.43 -28.77 0.08
N PHE A 51 1.17 -27.70 0.38
CA PHE A 51 2.55 -27.48 -0.08
C PHE A 51 3.50 -28.64 0.24
N LYS A 52 3.26 -29.39 1.32
CA LYS A 52 4.07 -30.56 1.69
C LYS A 52 3.94 -31.68 0.66
N LYS A 53 2.75 -31.88 0.06
CA LYS A 53 2.53 -32.87 -1.01
C LYS A 53 3.27 -32.51 -2.29
N ALA A 54 3.44 -31.22 -2.55
CA ALA A 54 4.18 -30.70 -3.70
C ALA A 54 5.69 -30.56 -3.45
N CYS A 55 6.20 -31.11 -2.34
CA CYS A 55 7.59 -30.94 -1.88
C CYS A 55 8.03 -29.46 -1.70
N ILE A 56 7.07 -28.53 -1.67
CA ILE A 56 7.31 -27.11 -1.42
C ILE A 56 7.46 -26.95 0.09
N ARG A 57 8.72 -26.84 0.53
CA ARG A 57 9.05 -26.64 1.94
C ARG A 57 9.18 -25.15 2.23
N TYR A 58 8.51 -24.70 3.27
CA TYR A 58 8.71 -23.36 3.80
C TYR A 58 10.19 -23.16 4.18
N PRO A 59 10.79 -22.00 3.86
CA PRO A 59 12.10 -21.67 4.36
C PRO A 59 12.07 -21.76 5.89
N LYS A 60 13.11 -22.38 6.47
CA LYS A 60 13.23 -22.46 7.94
C LYS A 60 13.27 -21.02 8.46
N GLN A 61 12.35 -20.68 9.37
CA GLN A 61 12.51 -19.46 10.14
C GLN A 61 13.85 -19.55 10.86
N LEU A 62 14.69 -18.54 10.64
CA LEU A 62 15.95 -18.45 11.35
C LEU A 62 15.64 -18.12 12.81
N PRO A 63 16.33 -18.74 13.78
CA PRO A 63 16.17 -18.36 15.16
C PRO A 63 16.50 -16.87 15.30
N ILE A 64 15.62 -16.14 16.00
CA ILE A 64 15.86 -14.74 16.35
C ILE A 64 17.16 -14.71 17.13
N LYS A 65 18.19 -14.07 16.58
CA LYS A 65 19.48 -13.98 17.25
C LYS A 65 19.31 -13.18 18.55
N ALA A 66 19.79 -13.74 19.66
CA ALA A 66 19.68 -13.10 20.98
C ALA A 66 20.41 -11.74 21.06
N ASN A 67 21.46 -11.54 20.25
CA ASN A 67 22.24 -10.30 20.19
C ASN A 67 21.71 -9.28 19.16
N ILE A 68 20.40 -9.27 18.88
CA ILE A 68 19.81 -8.22 18.04
C ILE A 68 19.48 -7.03 18.92
N ASP A 69 20.18 -5.92 18.67
CA ASP A 69 19.91 -4.64 19.31
C ASP A 69 18.56 -4.08 18.85
N ARG A 70 17.52 -4.36 19.65
CA ARG A 70 16.16 -3.86 19.46
C ARG A 70 16.08 -2.32 19.61
N GLY A 71 17.11 -1.68 20.16
CA GLY A 71 17.22 -0.21 20.24
C GLY A 71 17.30 0.43 18.85
N LYS A 72 17.86 -0.28 17.86
CA LYS A 72 17.96 0.17 16.47
C LYS A 72 16.66 0.00 15.67
N TYR A 73 15.61 -0.56 16.26
CA TYR A 73 14.33 -0.71 15.58
C TYR A 73 13.70 0.65 15.33
N CYS A 74 13.22 0.87 14.11
CA CYS A 74 12.43 2.05 13.79
C CYS A 74 11.09 2.01 14.54
N ARG A 75 10.38 3.15 14.61
CA ARG A 75 9.11 3.27 15.35
C ARG A 75 8.09 2.19 14.98
N TYR A 76 8.03 1.80 13.71
CA TYR A 76 7.17 0.71 13.25
C TYR A 76 7.57 -0.63 13.88
N HIS A 77 8.84 -1.01 13.81
CA HIS A 77 9.30 -2.28 14.38
C HIS A 77 9.25 -2.34 15.91
N ARG A 78 9.30 -1.19 16.61
CA ARG A 78 9.12 -1.13 18.07
C ARG A 78 7.69 -1.48 18.52
N GLY A 79 6.68 -1.14 17.72
CA GLY A 79 5.27 -1.33 18.07
C GLY A 79 4.66 -2.65 17.60
N TYR A 80 5.12 -3.18 16.45
CA TYR A 80 4.50 -4.35 15.81
C TYR A 80 5.21 -5.68 16.04
N GLY A 81 6.40 -5.68 16.68
CA GLY A 81 7.08 -6.88 17.13
C GLY A 81 7.42 -7.88 16.01
N HIS A 82 8.56 -7.67 15.36
CA HIS A 82 9.20 -8.66 14.48
C HIS A 82 10.53 -9.12 15.06
#